data_AF-A0A2R7QL65-F1
#
_entry.id   AF-A0A2R7QL65-F1
#
_cell.length_a   1.000
_cell.length_b   1.000
_cell.length_c   1.000
_cell.angle_alpha   90.00
_cell.angle_beta   90.00
_cell.angle_gamma   90.00
#
_symmetry.space_group_name_H-M   'P 1'
#
loop_
_entity.id
_entity.type
_entity.pdbx_description
1 polymer ?
#
loop_
_entity_poly.entity_id
_entity_poly.type
_entity_poly.pdbx_seq_one_letter_code
_entity_poly.pdbx_strand_id
1 'polypeptide(L)'
;MAAEATGVAEQSAAAVEEIGLLDQIVEKSKVAKSETEHQRAKDIISELAREVLEGTVVVSDNLNLTLDARIAEIDRIISEQLSAVMHAPQFQQLESTWRGLHYLCQQTSTGPNMKIKVFNAPKKDLVKDFKSAIDFDQSALFKKVYEEEFGTFGGAPFGALVGDYFIGRQPEDMYFVEQMSHVAAAAHAPFISAASEGMFGLETFTDLGKPRDMAKIFDTVEYAKWKSFRESEDSRYVGLTLPRFLGRLPYNPKDGTTVEGFNFVEEVDAADHSKFLWCNTAYAMAARLTHAFEDYGWCAAIRGVEGGGLVEDLPTHT
;
A
#
# COMPACT_ATOMS: atom_id res chain seq x y z
N MET A 1 -2.44 -7.71 -66.94
CA MET A 1 -2.14 -6.64 -65.96
C MET A 1 -3.16 -5.50 -66.08
N ALA A 2 -4.43 -5.74 -65.75
CA ALA A 2 -5.47 -4.70 -65.77
C ALA A 2 -6.68 -5.08 -64.89
N ALA A 3 -6.43 -5.59 -63.67
CA ALA A 3 -7.50 -6.01 -62.75
C ALA A 3 -7.28 -5.63 -61.27
N GLU A 4 -6.23 -4.89 -60.92
CA GLU A 4 -5.91 -4.56 -59.50
C GLU A 4 -6.10 -3.08 -59.12
N ALA A 5 -6.51 -2.20 -60.05
CA ALA A 5 -6.60 -0.76 -59.78
C ALA A 5 -8.00 -0.27 -59.35
N THR A 6 -9.04 -1.11 -59.42
CA THR A 6 -10.43 -0.71 -59.11
C THR A 6 -10.79 -0.84 -57.63
N GLY A 7 -10.08 -1.64 -56.83
CA GLY A 7 -10.38 -1.81 -55.40
C GLY A 7 -9.91 -0.66 -54.50
N VAL A 8 -8.88 0.10 -54.91
CA VAL A 8 -8.29 1.17 -54.09
C VAL A 8 -9.07 2.49 -54.19
N ALA A 9 -9.78 2.71 -55.30
CA ALA A 9 -10.58 3.92 -55.52
C ALA A 9 -11.96 3.89 -54.84
N GLU A 10 -12.57 2.70 -54.66
CA GLU A 10 -13.83 2.55 -53.92
C GLU A 10 -13.61 2.71 -52.40
N GLN A 11 -12.47 2.25 -51.86
CA GLN A 11 -12.15 2.45 -50.43
C GLN A 11 -11.84 3.92 -50.08
N SER A 12 -11.27 4.71 -51.00
CA SER A 12 -11.01 6.13 -50.74
C SER A 12 -12.25 7.01 -50.93
N ALA A 13 -13.17 6.66 -51.83
CA ALA A 13 -14.44 7.37 -52.01
C ALA A 13 -15.40 7.16 -50.83
N ALA A 14 -15.48 5.93 -50.30
CA ALA A 14 -16.29 5.62 -49.12
C ALA A 14 -15.79 6.36 -47.85
N ALA A 15 -14.47 6.46 -47.67
CA ALA A 15 -13.89 7.20 -46.56
C ALA A 15 -14.13 8.72 -46.63
N VAL A 16 -14.21 9.31 -47.84
CA VAL A 16 -14.49 10.74 -48.02
C VAL A 16 -15.98 11.07 -47.83
N GLU A 17 -16.90 10.16 -48.18
CA GLU A 17 -18.34 10.31 -47.88
C GLU A 17 -18.64 10.19 -46.37
N GLU A 18 -17.98 9.26 -45.65
CA GLU A 18 -18.11 9.14 -44.19
C GLU A 18 -17.68 10.43 -43.46
N ILE A 19 -16.56 11.04 -43.88
CA ILE A 19 -16.05 12.29 -43.29
C ILE A 19 -17.08 13.43 -43.46
N GLY A 20 -17.76 13.51 -44.61
CA GLY A 20 -18.78 14.52 -44.88
C GLY A 20 -20.12 14.28 -44.17
N LEU A 21 -20.49 13.03 -43.89
CA LEU A 21 -21.72 12.69 -43.19
C LEU A 21 -21.62 13.04 -41.69
N LEU A 22 -20.46 12.77 -41.08
CA LEU A 22 -20.18 13.09 -39.67
C LEU A 22 -20.23 14.60 -39.42
N ASP A 23 -19.65 15.41 -40.31
CA ASP A 23 -19.69 16.87 -40.21
C ASP A 23 -21.13 17.41 -40.30
N GLN A 24 -21.96 16.84 -41.17
CA GLN A 24 -23.38 17.21 -41.29
C GLN A 24 -24.21 16.82 -40.05
N ILE A 25 -23.87 15.71 -39.38
CA ILE A 25 -24.55 15.27 -38.15
C ILE A 25 -24.19 16.22 -36.99
N VAL A 26 -22.92 16.58 -36.86
CA VAL A 26 -22.45 17.48 -35.79
C VAL A 26 -23.05 18.87 -35.97
N GLU A 27 -23.06 19.44 -37.19
CA GLU A 27 -23.69 20.74 -37.47
C GLU A 27 -25.20 20.73 -37.17
N LYS A 28 -25.92 19.66 -37.54
CA LYS A 28 -27.36 19.54 -37.29
C LYS A 28 -27.70 19.37 -35.81
N SER A 29 -26.80 18.77 -35.02
CA SER A 29 -27.02 18.52 -33.59
C SER A 29 -26.96 19.80 -32.73
N LYS A 30 -26.36 20.89 -33.23
CA LYS A 30 -26.14 22.17 -32.51
C LYS A 30 -25.40 22.03 -31.16
N VAL A 31 -24.68 20.93 -30.95
CA VAL A 31 -24.02 20.62 -29.67
C VAL A 31 -22.69 21.38 -29.50
N ALA A 32 -22.01 21.72 -30.59
CA ALA A 32 -20.72 22.40 -30.58
C ALA A 32 -20.85 23.87 -31.00
N LYS A 33 -20.33 24.79 -30.18
CA LYS A 33 -20.32 26.24 -30.45
C LYS A 33 -18.94 26.75 -30.87
N SER A 34 -17.90 25.98 -30.60
CA SER A 34 -16.51 26.26 -30.96
C SER A 34 -15.92 25.16 -31.83
N GLU A 35 -14.88 25.48 -32.61
CA GLU A 35 -14.19 24.54 -33.50
C GLU A 35 -13.62 23.32 -32.74
N THR A 36 -13.12 23.54 -31.51
CA THR A 36 -12.58 22.48 -30.65
C THR A 36 -13.67 21.53 -30.14
N GLU A 37 -14.85 22.05 -29.82
CA GLU A 37 -16.01 21.20 -29.47
C GLU A 37 -16.51 20.42 -30.69
N HIS A 38 -16.44 21.01 -31.89
CA HIS A 38 -16.87 20.38 -33.12
C HIS A 38 -15.98 19.17 -33.46
N GLN A 39 -14.66 19.36 -33.38
CA GLN A 39 -13.71 18.27 -33.58
C GLN A 39 -13.88 17.16 -32.54
N ARG A 40 -14.05 17.52 -31.26
CA ARG A 40 -14.27 16.52 -30.19
C ARG A 40 -15.56 15.74 -30.40
N ALA A 41 -16.65 16.40 -30.80
CA ALA A 41 -17.91 15.73 -31.09
C ALA A 41 -17.78 14.77 -32.28
N LYS A 42 -17.06 15.18 -33.33
CA LYS A 42 -16.77 14.32 -34.48
C LYS A 42 -15.98 13.08 -34.08
N ASP A 43 -14.94 13.23 -33.26
CA ASP A 43 -14.12 12.10 -32.80
C ASP A 43 -14.96 11.09 -31.98
N ILE A 44 -15.81 11.58 -31.07
CA ILE A 44 -16.69 10.73 -30.24
C ILE A 44 -17.70 9.95 -31.11
N ILE A 45 -18.35 10.63 -32.07
CA ILE A 45 -19.33 9.99 -32.94
C ILE A 45 -18.66 8.97 -33.87
N SER A 46 -17.44 9.27 -34.34
CA SER A 46 -16.65 8.35 -35.18
C SER A 46 -16.31 7.07 -34.42
N GLU A 47 -15.88 7.18 -33.17
CA GLU A 47 -15.58 6.02 -32.33
C GLU A 47 -16.83 5.18 -32.05
N LEU A 48 -17.96 5.82 -31.74
CA LEU A 48 -19.24 5.11 -31.57
C LEU A 48 -19.67 4.37 -32.84
N ALA A 49 -19.56 5.02 -34.01
CA ALA A 49 -19.89 4.38 -35.29
C ALA A 49 -19.00 3.16 -35.56
N ARG A 50 -17.71 3.27 -35.23
CA ARG A 50 -16.76 2.16 -35.34
C ARG A 50 -17.13 0.99 -34.40
N GLU A 51 -17.44 1.26 -33.14
CA GLU A 51 -17.84 0.20 -32.20
C GLU A 51 -19.15 -0.50 -32.60
N VAL A 52 -20.08 0.23 -33.21
CA VAL A 52 -21.31 -0.35 -33.79
C VAL A 52 -20.99 -1.24 -35.00
N LEU A 53 -20.08 -0.80 -35.89
CA LEU A 53 -19.65 -1.56 -37.06
C LEU A 53 -18.88 -2.83 -36.69
N GLU A 54 -18.07 -2.78 -35.64
CA GLU A 54 -17.35 -3.94 -35.10
C GLU A 54 -18.29 -4.96 -34.40
N GLY A 55 -19.58 -4.62 -34.24
CA GLY A 55 -20.59 -5.47 -33.59
C GLY A 55 -20.53 -5.46 -32.06
N THR A 56 -19.73 -4.56 -31.49
CA THR A 56 -19.50 -4.43 -30.06
C THR A 56 -20.66 -3.72 -29.34
N VAL A 57 -21.42 -2.90 -30.08
CA VAL A 57 -22.61 -2.19 -29.60
C VAL A 57 -23.85 -2.69 -30.37
N VAL A 58 -24.76 -3.39 -29.68
CA VAL A 58 -26.03 -3.84 -30.28
C VAL A 58 -27.04 -2.71 -30.26
N VAL A 59 -27.35 -2.15 -31.43
CA VAL A 59 -28.33 -1.07 -31.56
C VAL A 59 -29.72 -1.58 -31.14
N SER A 60 -30.22 -1.07 -30.02
CA SER A 60 -31.57 -1.34 -29.50
C SER A 60 -32.43 -0.08 -29.55
N ASP A 61 -33.74 -0.24 -29.33
CA ASP A 61 -34.69 0.89 -29.28
C ASP A 61 -34.33 1.92 -28.19
N ASN A 62 -33.50 1.55 -27.21
CA ASN A 62 -32.99 2.43 -26.17
C ASN A 62 -31.46 2.53 -26.21
N LEU A 63 -30.97 3.48 -27.01
CA LEU A 63 -29.54 3.75 -27.17
C LEU A 63 -28.86 4.08 -25.84
N ASN A 64 -29.53 4.78 -24.92
CA ASN A 64 -28.95 5.13 -23.62
C ASN A 64 -28.59 3.88 -22.80
N LEU A 65 -29.50 2.89 -22.73
CA LEU A 65 -29.21 1.63 -22.04
C LEU A 65 -28.04 0.87 -22.69
N THR A 66 -27.91 0.98 -24.01
CA THR A 66 -26.82 0.33 -24.75
C THR A 66 -25.48 1.02 -24.45
N LEU A 67 -25.46 2.35 -24.38
CA LEU A 67 -24.29 3.14 -24.00
C LEU A 67 -23.89 2.89 -22.54
N ASP A 68 -24.86 2.86 -21.61
CA ASP A 68 -24.61 2.56 -20.19
C ASP A 68 -24.01 1.16 -20.02
N ALA A 69 -24.55 0.17 -20.75
CA ALA A 69 -23.99 -1.19 -20.76
C ALA A 69 -22.56 -1.22 -21.32
N ARG A 70 -22.27 -0.41 -22.35
CA ARG A 70 -20.93 -0.32 -22.93
C ARG A 70 -19.94 0.35 -21.97
N ILE A 71 -20.35 1.43 -21.29
CA ILE A 71 -19.55 2.08 -20.25
C ILE A 71 -19.26 1.11 -19.11
N ALA A 72 -20.27 0.35 -18.66
CA ALA A 72 -20.08 -0.65 -17.61
C ALA A 72 -19.07 -1.74 -18.00
N GLU A 73 -19.05 -2.15 -19.27
CA GLU A 73 -18.07 -3.12 -19.78
C GLU A 73 -16.66 -2.52 -19.86
N ILE A 74 -16.52 -1.26 -20.27
CA ILE A 74 -15.23 -0.54 -20.24
C ILE A 74 -14.73 -0.41 -18.79
N ASP A 75 -15.61 0.00 -17.87
CA ASP A 75 -15.30 0.12 -16.44
C ASP A 75 -14.85 -1.23 -15.86
N ARG A 76 -15.48 -2.34 -16.27
CA ARG A 76 -15.06 -3.70 -15.88
C ARG A 76 -13.65 -4.02 -16.35
N ILE A 77 -13.34 -3.80 -17.63
CA ILE A 77 -12.02 -4.08 -18.21
C ILE A 77 -10.93 -3.23 -17.54
N ILE A 78 -11.21 -1.93 -17.31
CA ILE A 78 -10.29 -1.03 -16.61
C ILE A 78 -10.10 -1.49 -15.16
N SER A 79 -11.18 -1.90 -14.50
CA SER A 79 -11.14 -2.38 -13.10
C SER A 79 -10.29 -3.65 -12.95
N GLU A 80 -10.43 -4.61 -13.86
CA GLU A 80 -9.61 -5.83 -13.88
C GLU A 80 -8.13 -5.49 -14.05
N GLN A 81 -7.82 -4.64 -15.03
CA GLN A 81 -6.44 -4.25 -15.30
C GLN A 81 -5.82 -3.44 -14.16
N LEU A 82 -6.57 -2.53 -13.55
CA LEU A 82 -6.10 -1.72 -12.43
C LEU A 82 -5.93 -2.56 -11.18
N SER A 83 -6.86 -3.48 -10.89
CA SER A 83 -6.74 -4.43 -9.78
C SER A 83 -5.45 -5.25 -9.90
N ALA A 84 -5.16 -5.78 -11.09
CA ALA A 84 -3.92 -6.52 -11.33
C ALA A 84 -2.64 -5.68 -11.08
N VAL A 85 -2.66 -4.39 -11.43
CA VAL A 85 -1.54 -3.47 -11.17
C VAL A 85 -1.40 -3.19 -9.67
N MET A 86 -2.52 -2.93 -8.98
CA MET A 86 -2.54 -2.61 -7.55
C MET A 86 -2.17 -3.82 -6.67
N HIS A 87 -2.56 -5.01 -7.07
CA HIS A 87 -2.26 -6.26 -6.36
C HIS A 87 -0.87 -6.82 -6.69
N ALA A 88 -0.11 -6.15 -7.57
CA ALA A 88 1.28 -6.53 -7.81
C ALA A 88 2.11 -6.39 -6.51
N PRO A 89 2.88 -7.43 -6.09
CA PRO A 89 3.54 -7.44 -4.79
C PRO A 89 4.44 -6.23 -4.52
N GLN A 90 5.11 -5.72 -5.55
CA GLN A 90 5.99 -4.55 -5.44
C GLN A 90 5.20 -3.26 -5.21
N PHE A 91 4.06 -3.11 -5.88
CA PHE A 91 3.19 -1.95 -5.71
C PHE A 91 2.52 -1.99 -4.33
N GLN A 92 1.97 -3.15 -3.97
CA GLN A 92 1.30 -3.34 -2.69
C GLN A 92 2.26 -3.13 -1.51
N GLN A 93 3.51 -3.60 -1.61
CA GLN A 93 4.53 -3.32 -0.60
C GLN A 93 4.76 -1.81 -0.46
N LEU A 94 4.99 -1.10 -1.57
CA LEU A 94 5.20 0.35 -1.56
C LEU A 94 3.98 1.10 -1.00
N GLU A 95 2.77 0.73 -1.43
CA GLU A 95 1.52 1.29 -0.96
C GLU A 95 1.35 1.05 0.54
N SER A 96 1.63 -0.16 1.03
CA SER A 96 1.48 -0.51 2.45
C SER A 96 2.41 0.30 3.36
N THR A 97 3.66 0.54 2.93
CA THR A 97 4.64 1.35 3.66
C THR A 97 4.21 2.81 3.72
N TRP A 98 3.88 3.40 2.57
CA TRP A 98 3.48 4.82 2.53
C TRP A 98 2.14 5.08 3.20
N ARG A 99 1.19 4.15 3.07
CA ARG A 99 -0.12 4.28 3.71
C ARG A 99 -0.04 4.03 5.21
N GLY A 100 0.83 3.14 5.67
CA GLY A 100 1.16 2.98 7.09
C GLY A 100 1.81 4.23 7.68
N LEU A 101 2.78 4.82 6.98
CA LEU A 101 3.38 6.10 7.38
C LEU A 101 2.34 7.24 7.39
N HIS A 102 1.49 7.31 6.37
CA HIS A 102 0.40 8.27 6.29
C HIS A 102 -0.57 8.11 7.46
N TYR A 103 -0.93 6.88 7.83
CA TYR A 103 -1.72 6.60 9.03
C TYR A 103 -1.06 7.17 10.29
N LEU A 104 0.24 6.91 10.50
CA LEU A 104 0.98 7.46 11.65
C LEU A 104 0.94 8.99 11.67
N CYS A 105 1.17 9.64 10.53
CA CYS A 105 1.13 11.10 10.41
C CYS A 105 -0.27 11.67 10.67
N GLN A 106 -1.33 11.01 10.20
CA GLN A 106 -2.71 11.44 10.46
C GLN A 106 -3.10 11.31 11.94
N GLN A 107 -2.59 10.28 12.61
CA GLN A 107 -2.88 9.98 14.01
C GLN A 107 -1.97 10.73 15.00
N THR A 108 -1.06 11.57 14.52
CA THR A 108 -0.07 12.26 15.36
C THR A 108 -0.16 13.78 15.17
N SER A 109 -0.46 14.51 16.24
CA SER A 109 -0.32 15.97 16.24
C SER A 109 1.14 16.38 16.34
N THR A 110 1.78 16.60 15.21
CA THR A 110 3.18 17.08 15.18
C THR A 110 3.29 18.54 15.62
N GLY A 111 4.40 18.89 16.26
CA GLY A 111 4.64 20.23 16.79
C GLY A 111 6.09 20.41 17.25
N PRO A 112 6.39 21.46 18.04
CA PRO A 112 7.74 21.69 18.55
C PRO A 112 8.30 20.51 19.35
N ASN A 113 7.42 19.82 20.10
CA ASN A 113 7.76 18.71 21.00
C ASN A 113 7.54 17.31 20.38
N MET A 114 6.93 17.23 19.19
CA MET A 114 6.60 15.96 18.52
C MET A 114 7.01 16.01 17.06
N LYS A 115 8.00 15.19 16.70
CA LYS A 115 8.57 15.16 15.34
C LYS A 115 8.68 13.72 14.86
N ILE A 116 8.27 13.49 13.62
CA ILE A 116 8.47 12.23 12.91
C ILE A 116 9.60 12.46 11.91
N LYS A 117 10.73 11.76 12.07
CA LYS A 117 11.84 11.76 11.10
C LYS A 117 11.78 10.45 10.32
N VAL A 118 11.78 10.54 9.00
CA VAL A 118 11.70 9.39 8.11
C VAL A 118 13.08 9.11 7.52
N PHE A 119 13.51 7.85 7.61
CA PHE A 119 14.75 7.37 7.01
C PHE A 119 14.45 6.19 6.11
N ASN A 120 14.68 6.34 4.80
CA ASN A 120 14.50 5.24 3.86
C ASN A 120 15.71 4.31 3.91
N ALA A 121 15.50 3.10 4.44
CA ALA A 121 16.54 2.09 4.53
C ALA A 121 15.95 0.70 4.24
N PRO A 122 16.26 0.09 3.09
CA PRO A 122 15.97 -1.33 2.86
C PRO A 122 16.67 -2.19 3.91
N LYS A 123 16.00 -3.25 4.42
CA LYS A 123 16.56 -4.16 5.42
C LYS A 123 17.94 -4.72 5.03
N LYS A 124 18.10 -5.05 3.73
CA LYS A 124 19.37 -5.56 3.17
C LYS A 124 20.52 -4.56 3.30
N ASP A 125 20.24 -3.27 3.17
CA ASP A 125 21.25 -2.22 3.27
C ASP A 125 21.65 -2.00 4.73
N LEU A 126 20.72 -2.06 5.67
CA LEU A 126 21.03 -2.01 7.11
C LEU A 126 21.85 -3.24 7.55
N VAL A 127 21.48 -4.44 7.11
CA VAL A 127 22.26 -5.65 7.39
C VAL A 127 23.67 -5.55 6.80
N LYS A 128 23.81 -4.97 5.59
CA LYS A 128 25.12 -4.74 4.98
C LYS A 128 25.93 -3.71 5.76
N ASP A 129 25.31 -2.64 6.25
CA ASP A 129 25.96 -1.63 7.09
C ASP A 129 26.53 -2.26 8.37
N PHE A 130 25.71 -3.02 9.11
CA PHE A 130 26.16 -3.73 10.31
C PHE A 130 27.28 -4.75 10.05
N LYS A 131 27.22 -5.49 8.94
CA LYS A 131 28.27 -6.45 8.57
C LYS A 131 29.57 -5.78 8.13
N SER A 132 29.51 -4.55 7.63
CA SER A 132 30.67 -3.80 7.16
C SER A 132 31.37 -3.06 8.30
N ALA A 133 30.64 -2.74 9.36
CA ALA A 133 31.19 -2.16 10.58
C ALA A 133 31.96 -3.22 11.39
N ILE A 134 33.00 -2.78 12.11
CA ILE A 134 33.75 -3.64 13.05
C ILE A 134 32.86 -4.02 14.25
N ASP A 135 32.06 -3.06 14.69
CA ASP A 135 31.09 -3.20 15.78
C ASP A 135 29.86 -2.31 15.50
N PHE A 136 28.76 -2.53 16.22
CA PHE A 136 27.48 -1.85 15.96
C PHE A 136 27.57 -0.33 16.13
N ASP A 137 28.45 0.15 17.02
CA ASP A 137 28.68 1.57 17.32
C ASP A 137 29.40 2.34 16.20
N GLN A 138 29.98 1.62 15.23
CA GLN A 138 30.62 2.21 14.06
C GLN A 138 29.74 2.19 12.81
N SER A 139 28.53 1.63 12.91
CA SER A 139 27.56 1.56 11.82
C SER A 139 27.03 2.95 11.44
N ALA A 140 26.64 3.13 10.17
CA ALA A 140 26.03 4.38 9.73
C ALA A 140 24.70 4.65 10.47
N LEU A 141 23.95 3.61 10.80
CA LEU A 141 22.72 3.75 11.59
C LEU A 141 23.01 4.28 13.00
N PHE A 142 24.02 3.74 13.69
CA PHE A 142 24.38 4.21 15.03
C PHE A 142 24.77 5.68 15.03
N LYS A 143 25.56 6.13 14.05
CA LYS A 143 25.93 7.54 13.91
C LYS A 143 24.71 8.44 13.80
N LYS A 144 23.70 8.03 13.02
CA LYS A 144 22.47 8.81 12.83
C LYS A 144 21.56 8.84 14.05
N VAL A 145 21.44 7.71 14.75
CA VAL A 145 20.52 7.59 15.89
C VAL A 145 21.16 8.14 17.17
N TYR A 146 22.41 7.78 17.42
CA TYR A 146 23.12 8.12 18.65
C TYR A 146 23.99 9.37 18.46
N GLU A 147 25.03 9.34 17.63
CA GLU A 147 26.04 10.41 17.60
C GLU A 147 25.46 11.77 17.17
N GLU A 148 24.70 11.81 16.07
CA GLU A 148 24.15 13.05 15.50
C GLU A 148 23.06 13.68 16.39
N GLU A 149 22.42 12.90 17.26
CA GLU A 149 21.28 13.36 18.08
C GLU A 149 21.55 13.16 19.58
N PHE A 150 21.40 11.94 20.11
CA PHE A 150 21.50 11.68 21.55
C PHE A 150 22.86 12.06 22.16
N GLY A 151 23.95 11.80 21.45
CA GLY A 151 25.33 12.08 21.87
C GLY A 151 25.79 13.52 21.58
N THR A 152 25.00 14.33 20.86
CA THR A 152 25.36 15.69 20.50
C THR A 152 24.70 16.72 21.42
N PHE A 153 25.50 17.69 21.90
CA PHE A 153 24.98 18.76 22.74
C PHE A 153 23.96 19.62 21.97
N GLY A 154 22.73 19.68 22.49
CA GLY A 154 21.61 20.38 21.83
C GLY A 154 20.91 19.56 20.72
N GLY A 155 21.23 18.28 20.57
CA GLY A 155 20.52 17.35 19.68
C GLY A 155 19.11 17.01 20.18
N ALA A 156 18.31 16.38 19.31
CA ALA A 156 16.94 15.97 19.62
C ALA A 156 16.85 14.42 19.64
N PRO A 157 17.02 13.79 20.83
CA PRO A 157 17.07 12.34 20.93
C PRO A 157 15.78 11.67 20.45
N PHE A 158 15.92 10.50 19.85
CA PHE A 158 14.78 9.72 19.38
C PHE A 158 14.05 9.07 20.55
N GLY A 159 12.72 9.24 20.63
CA GLY A 159 11.91 8.58 21.65
C GLY A 159 11.62 7.11 21.35
N ALA A 160 11.53 6.74 20.08
CA ALA A 160 11.34 5.37 19.62
C ALA A 160 11.81 5.25 18.16
N LEU A 161 12.19 4.04 17.76
CA LEU A 161 12.55 3.69 16.38
C LEU A 161 11.46 2.79 15.81
N VAL A 162 10.82 3.20 14.73
CA VAL A 162 9.75 2.41 14.08
C VAL A 162 10.30 1.80 12.80
N GLY A 163 10.41 0.48 12.76
CA GLY A 163 10.88 -0.27 11.60
C GLY A 163 9.72 -0.89 10.83
N ASP A 164 9.50 -0.44 9.60
CA ASP A 164 8.59 -1.10 8.67
C ASP A 164 9.23 -2.37 8.07
N TYR A 165 9.42 -3.37 8.91
CA TYR A 165 9.94 -4.67 8.55
C TYR A 165 9.06 -5.77 9.14
N PHE A 166 9.07 -6.91 8.47
CA PHE A 166 8.50 -8.16 8.98
C PHE A 166 9.66 -9.08 9.36
N ILE A 167 9.78 -9.33 10.66
CA ILE A 167 10.85 -10.13 11.26
C ILE A 167 10.39 -11.58 11.37
N GLY A 168 11.05 -12.47 10.63
CA GLY A 168 10.86 -13.91 10.77
C GLY A 168 11.92 -14.56 11.64
N ARG A 169 11.90 -15.90 11.71
CA ARG A 169 12.88 -16.72 12.44
C ARG A 169 14.22 -16.92 11.72
N GLN A 170 14.36 -16.38 10.51
CA GLN A 170 15.53 -16.64 9.67
C GLN A 170 16.80 -16.06 10.29
N PRO A 171 17.98 -16.68 10.11
CA PRO A 171 19.23 -16.22 10.73
C PRO A 171 19.60 -14.76 10.42
N GLU A 172 19.26 -14.27 9.23
CA GLU A 172 19.50 -12.87 8.84
C GLU A 172 18.60 -11.90 9.61
N ASP A 173 17.33 -12.25 9.84
CA ASP A 173 16.39 -11.44 10.63
C ASP A 173 16.78 -11.43 12.11
N MET A 174 17.27 -12.54 12.63
CA MET A 174 17.80 -12.63 14.00
C MET A 174 19.04 -11.76 14.17
N TYR A 175 19.98 -11.82 13.24
CA TYR A 175 21.14 -10.92 13.24
C TYR A 175 20.72 -9.45 13.16
N PHE A 176 19.78 -9.12 12.27
CA PHE A 176 19.28 -7.76 12.12
C PHE A 176 18.67 -7.23 13.43
N VAL A 177 17.78 -8.00 14.06
CA VAL A 177 17.12 -7.59 15.30
C VAL A 177 18.10 -7.51 16.47
N GLU A 178 19.08 -8.41 16.54
CA GLU A 178 20.15 -8.35 17.53
C GLU A 178 20.95 -7.05 17.41
N GLN A 179 21.41 -6.69 16.20
CA GLN A 179 22.14 -5.45 15.97
C GLN A 179 21.29 -4.19 16.23
N MET A 180 20.02 -4.22 15.82
CA MET A 180 19.08 -3.15 16.14
C MET A 180 18.86 -2.99 17.65
N SER A 181 18.88 -4.09 18.42
CA SER A 181 18.72 -4.05 19.87
C SER A 181 19.87 -3.31 20.55
N HIS A 182 21.12 -3.49 20.09
CA HIS A 182 22.27 -2.76 20.62
C HIS A 182 22.17 -1.25 20.34
N VAL A 183 21.79 -0.85 19.12
CA VAL A 183 21.58 0.56 18.76
C VAL A 183 20.45 1.18 19.60
N ALA A 184 19.33 0.46 19.74
CA ALA A 184 18.18 0.88 20.52
C ALA A 184 18.50 1.03 22.02
N ALA A 185 19.27 0.09 22.58
CA ALA A 185 19.72 0.11 23.96
C ALA A 185 20.65 1.29 24.24
N ALA A 186 21.64 1.52 23.36
CA ALA A 186 22.59 2.63 23.48
C ALA A 186 21.90 4.00 23.40
N ALA A 187 20.95 4.17 22.48
CA ALA A 187 20.21 5.43 22.32
C ALA A 187 19.01 5.58 23.26
N HIS A 188 18.72 4.58 24.09
CA HIS A 188 17.50 4.48 24.90
C HIS A 188 16.20 4.70 24.12
N ALA A 189 16.18 4.27 22.86
CA ALA A 189 15.08 4.44 21.93
C ALA A 189 14.57 3.07 21.49
N PRO A 190 13.47 2.53 22.07
CA PRO A 190 12.99 1.19 21.74
C PRO A 190 12.69 1.04 20.25
N PHE A 191 13.14 -0.07 19.69
CA PHE A 191 12.89 -0.46 18.31
C PHE A 191 11.60 -1.28 18.22
N ILE A 192 10.61 -0.77 17.48
CA ILE A 192 9.31 -1.40 17.28
C ILE A 192 9.18 -1.80 15.81
N SER A 193 8.87 -3.06 15.57
CA SER A 193 8.64 -3.60 14.23
C SER A 193 7.50 -4.63 14.25
N ALA A 194 7.29 -5.37 13.16
CA ALA A 194 6.29 -6.45 13.11
C ALA A 194 6.95 -7.82 13.02
N ALA A 195 6.33 -8.83 13.64
CA ALA A 195 6.68 -10.22 13.40
C ALA A 195 6.04 -10.70 12.08
N SER A 196 6.74 -11.54 11.32
CA SER A 196 6.14 -12.24 10.19
C SER A 196 5.47 -13.54 10.63
N GLU A 197 4.61 -14.10 9.77
CA GLU A 197 3.99 -15.40 9.91
C GLU A 197 5.05 -16.50 10.10
N GLY A 198 6.17 -16.36 9.39
CA GLY A 198 7.33 -17.24 9.46
C GLY A 198 8.00 -17.25 10.84
N MET A 199 7.80 -16.24 11.70
CA MET A 199 8.21 -16.29 13.10
C MET A 199 7.49 -17.41 13.85
N PHE A 200 6.24 -17.70 13.50
CA PHE A 200 5.42 -18.73 14.16
C PHE A 200 5.36 -20.04 13.36
N GLY A 201 6.14 -20.16 12.28
CA GLY A 201 6.07 -21.31 11.38
C GLY A 201 4.73 -21.43 10.65
N LEU A 202 4.01 -20.30 10.51
CA LEU A 202 2.73 -20.22 9.81
C LEU A 202 2.96 -19.74 8.37
N GLU A 203 2.10 -20.17 7.45
CA GLU A 203 2.06 -19.63 6.08
C GLU A 203 1.25 -18.32 6.01
N THR A 204 0.23 -18.19 6.87
CA THR A 204 -0.69 -17.05 6.93
C THR A 204 -1.10 -16.78 8.38
N PHE A 205 -1.39 -15.51 8.72
CA PHE A 205 -1.92 -15.16 10.04
C PHE A 205 -3.35 -15.66 10.29
N THR A 206 -4.10 -16.08 9.26
CA THR A 206 -5.41 -16.74 9.44
C THR A 206 -5.27 -18.07 10.19
N ASP A 207 -4.08 -18.67 10.16
CA ASP A 207 -3.77 -19.93 10.81
C ASP A 207 -3.34 -19.78 12.27
N LEU A 208 -3.30 -18.56 12.81
CA LEU A 208 -2.86 -18.28 14.17
C LEU A 208 -3.67 -19.04 15.24
N GLY A 209 -4.93 -19.38 14.94
CA GLY A 209 -5.80 -20.18 15.81
C GLY A 209 -5.64 -21.70 15.68
N LYS A 210 -4.84 -22.21 14.72
CA LYS A 210 -4.66 -23.66 14.51
C LYS A 210 -3.78 -24.32 15.57
N PRO A 211 -2.62 -23.74 15.98
CA PRO A 211 -1.78 -24.37 16.99
C PRO A 211 -2.46 -24.33 18.36
N ARG A 212 -2.59 -25.49 19.00
CA ARG A 212 -3.14 -25.60 20.36
C ARG A 212 -2.26 -24.89 21.40
N ASP A 213 -0.95 -24.87 21.17
CA ASP A 213 0.03 -24.27 22.06
C ASP A 213 1.12 -23.56 21.23
N MET A 214 1.02 -22.23 21.19
CA MET A 214 1.97 -21.38 20.47
C MET A 214 3.36 -21.38 21.12
N ALA A 215 3.47 -21.62 22.43
CA ALA A 215 4.75 -21.59 23.11
C ALA A 215 5.66 -22.73 22.63
N LYS A 216 5.08 -23.92 22.40
CA LYS A 216 5.81 -25.11 21.93
C LYS A 216 6.47 -24.95 20.57
N ILE A 217 5.99 -24.02 19.73
CA ILE A 217 6.61 -23.72 18.44
C ILE A 217 8.07 -23.27 18.64
N PHE A 218 8.29 -22.44 19.66
CA PHE A 218 9.60 -21.86 19.97
C PHE A 218 10.56 -22.82 20.71
N ASP A 219 10.10 -24.00 21.12
CA ASP A 219 10.95 -24.99 21.80
C ASP A 219 11.88 -25.72 20.84
N THR A 220 11.55 -25.75 19.54
CA THR A 220 12.33 -26.44 18.53
C THR A 220 13.72 -25.81 18.32
N VAL A 221 14.65 -26.60 17.78
CA VAL A 221 16.05 -26.18 17.56
C VAL A 221 16.16 -25.00 16.59
N GLU A 222 15.19 -24.87 15.68
CA GLU A 222 15.15 -23.78 14.70
C GLU A 222 15.03 -22.39 15.33
N TYR A 223 14.56 -22.32 16.58
CA TYR A 223 14.43 -21.08 17.36
C TYR A 223 15.53 -20.88 18.39
N ALA A 224 16.63 -21.65 18.33
CA ALA A 224 17.74 -21.49 19.27
C ALA A 224 18.25 -20.03 19.32
N LYS A 225 18.46 -19.40 18.15
CA LYS A 225 18.87 -17.99 18.06
C LYS A 225 17.83 -17.03 18.64
N TRP A 226 16.55 -17.27 18.37
CA TRP A 226 15.46 -16.46 18.93
C TRP A 226 15.40 -16.54 20.45
N LYS A 227 15.58 -17.74 21.02
CA LYS A 227 15.64 -17.94 22.47
C LYS A 227 16.85 -17.22 23.08
N SER A 228 18.04 -17.39 22.51
CA SER A 228 19.22 -16.66 22.96
C SER A 228 19.07 -15.15 22.84
N PHE A 229 18.43 -14.65 21.79
CA PHE A 229 18.11 -13.23 21.66
C PHE A 229 17.17 -12.77 22.78
N ARG A 230 16.09 -13.51 23.07
CA ARG A 230 15.16 -13.14 24.16
C ARG A 230 15.77 -13.18 25.56
N GLU A 231 16.83 -13.96 25.75
CA GLU A 231 17.61 -14.01 27.00
C GLU A 231 18.64 -12.87 27.08
N SER A 232 18.92 -12.18 25.97
CA SER A 232 19.87 -11.07 25.93
C SER A 232 19.32 -9.85 26.67
N GLU A 233 20.23 -9.05 27.23
CA GLU A 233 19.88 -7.88 28.01
C GLU A 233 19.18 -6.80 27.16
N ASP A 234 19.68 -6.59 25.96
CA ASP A 234 19.25 -5.54 25.04
C ASP A 234 17.91 -5.86 24.36
N SER A 235 17.48 -7.12 24.38
CA SER A 235 16.18 -7.54 23.82
C SER A 235 14.99 -6.79 24.43
N ARG A 236 15.14 -6.25 25.65
CA ARG A 236 14.14 -5.40 26.31
C ARG A 236 13.77 -4.14 25.51
N TYR A 237 14.66 -3.69 24.62
CA TYR A 237 14.46 -2.53 23.77
C TYR A 237 13.78 -2.88 22.44
N VAL A 238 13.43 -4.14 22.19
CA VAL A 238 12.77 -4.57 20.94
C VAL A 238 11.32 -4.97 21.21
N GLY A 239 10.39 -4.33 20.50
CA GLY A 239 8.98 -4.70 20.46
C GLY A 239 8.59 -5.24 19.08
N LEU A 240 8.08 -6.47 19.02
CA LEU A 240 7.49 -7.00 17.79
C LEU A 240 5.96 -7.05 17.92
N THR A 241 5.31 -6.34 17.00
CA THR A 241 3.85 -6.27 16.90
C THR A 241 3.31 -7.35 15.97
N LEU A 242 2.08 -7.77 16.20
CA LEU A 242 1.35 -8.73 15.37
C LEU A 242 -0.16 -8.46 15.46
N PRO A 243 -0.96 -8.85 14.47
CA PRO A 243 -0.57 -9.45 13.18
C PRO A 243 -0.24 -8.38 12.12
N ARG A 244 -1.25 -7.81 11.48
CA ARG A 244 -1.23 -6.66 10.56
C ARG A 244 -2.58 -5.95 10.73
N PHE A 245 -2.72 -4.72 10.23
CA PHE A 245 -4.02 -4.04 10.21
C PHE A 245 -4.39 -3.61 8.79
N LEU A 246 -5.68 -3.45 8.52
CA LEU A 246 -6.17 -3.08 7.20
C LEU A 246 -5.86 -1.59 6.94
N GLY A 247 -5.08 -1.28 5.91
CA GLY A 247 -4.65 0.09 5.60
C GLY A 247 -5.69 0.90 4.83
N ARG A 248 -6.60 0.22 4.11
CA ARG A 248 -7.68 0.86 3.35
C ARG A 248 -8.84 -0.07 3.08
N LEU A 249 -10.01 0.52 2.88
CA LEU A 249 -11.11 -0.20 2.25
C LEU A 249 -10.79 -0.43 0.76
N PRO A 250 -11.17 -1.61 0.23
CA PRO A 250 -11.21 -1.84 -1.21
C PRO A 250 -12.04 -0.76 -1.93
N TYR A 251 -11.68 -0.48 -3.18
CA TYR A 251 -12.46 0.45 -4.00
C TYR A 251 -13.71 -0.26 -4.53
N ASN A 252 -14.87 0.31 -4.23
CA ASN A 252 -16.14 -0.20 -4.71
C ASN A 252 -17.20 0.91 -4.60
N PRO A 253 -17.97 1.22 -5.66
CA PRO A 253 -18.97 2.28 -5.60
C PRO A 253 -20.15 2.00 -4.67
N LYS A 254 -20.39 0.72 -4.30
CA LYS A 254 -21.50 0.31 -3.42
C LYS A 254 -21.08 0.27 -1.96
N ASP A 255 -20.03 -0.47 -1.68
CA ASP A 255 -19.70 -0.92 -0.32
C ASP A 255 -18.28 -0.48 0.14
N GLY A 256 -17.58 0.32 -0.67
CA GLY A 256 -16.18 0.67 -0.46
C GLY A 256 -15.84 2.13 -0.75
N THR A 257 -14.59 2.38 -1.10
CA THR A 257 -14.14 3.74 -1.47
C THR A 257 -14.53 4.04 -2.92
N THR A 258 -15.23 5.16 -3.14
CA THR A 258 -15.58 5.64 -4.49
C THR A 258 -14.43 6.40 -5.13
N VAL A 259 -14.28 6.28 -6.44
CA VAL A 259 -13.34 7.09 -7.23
C VAL A 259 -14.11 8.00 -8.20
N GLU A 260 -13.49 9.11 -8.60
CA GLU A 260 -14.04 10.00 -9.61
C GLU A 260 -13.65 9.52 -11.02
N GLY A 261 -14.54 9.74 -11.99
CA GLY A 261 -14.27 9.52 -13.41
C GLY A 261 -14.75 8.17 -13.98
N PHE A 262 -14.75 7.10 -13.20
CA PHE A 262 -15.27 5.79 -13.63
C PHE A 262 -15.68 4.91 -12.43
N ASN A 263 -16.45 3.86 -12.66
CA ASN A 263 -16.87 2.95 -11.58
C ASN A 263 -15.82 1.88 -11.33
N PHE A 264 -14.79 2.21 -10.54
CA PHE A 264 -13.77 1.23 -10.17
C PHE A 264 -14.30 0.22 -9.15
N VAL A 265 -14.30 -1.06 -9.53
CA VAL A 265 -14.58 -2.18 -8.63
C VAL A 265 -13.30 -2.99 -8.48
N GLU A 266 -12.62 -2.84 -7.36
CA GLU A 266 -11.40 -3.59 -7.06
C GLU A 266 -11.73 -5.07 -6.84
N GLU A 267 -10.99 -5.94 -7.51
CA GLU A 267 -11.20 -7.39 -7.42
C GLU A 267 -10.66 -7.98 -6.12
N VAL A 268 -11.35 -7.77 -5.01
CA VAL A 268 -11.06 -8.45 -3.74
C VAL A 268 -11.91 -9.70 -3.58
N ASP A 269 -11.30 -10.80 -3.15
CA ASP A 269 -12.01 -12.02 -2.78
C ASP A 269 -11.90 -12.18 -1.26
N ALA A 270 -13.03 -12.41 -0.59
CA ALA A 270 -13.07 -12.66 0.85
C ALA A 270 -12.25 -13.91 1.25
N ALA A 271 -12.05 -14.86 0.33
CA ALA A 271 -11.22 -16.03 0.58
C ALA A 271 -9.71 -15.74 0.47
N ASP A 272 -9.32 -14.76 -0.35
CA ASP A 272 -7.92 -14.41 -0.58
C ASP A 272 -7.55 -13.09 0.11
N HIS A 273 -7.06 -13.22 1.33
CA HIS A 273 -6.61 -12.09 2.13
C HIS A 273 -5.42 -11.33 1.52
N SER A 274 -4.69 -11.90 0.55
CA SER A 274 -3.54 -11.22 -0.05
C SER A 274 -3.94 -10.01 -0.91
N LYS A 275 -5.20 -9.96 -1.39
CA LYS A 275 -5.71 -8.84 -2.19
C LYS A 275 -6.01 -7.59 -1.37
N PHE A 276 -6.13 -7.72 -0.05
CA PHE A 276 -6.31 -6.58 0.83
C PHE A 276 -4.97 -5.89 1.11
N LEU A 277 -5.01 -4.56 1.28
CA LEU A 277 -3.82 -3.81 1.64
C LEU A 277 -3.58 -3.86 3.15
N TRP A 278 -2.68 -4.76 3.56
CA TRP A 278 -2.25 -4.89 4.95
C TRP A 278 -1.08 -3.97 5.27
N CYS A 279 -1.24 -3.13 6.28
CA CYS A 279 -0.19 -2.27 6.80
C CYS A 279 0.51 -2.88 8.02
N ASN A 280 1.75 -2.47 8.24
CA ASN A 280 2.57 -2.90 9.35
C ASN A 280 2.06 -2.31 10.68
N THR A 281 1.76 -3.18 11.66
CA THR A 281 1.25 -2.79 12.99
C THR A 281 2.21 -1.94 13.81
N ALA A 282 3.48 -1.86 13.45
CA ALA A 282 4.43 -0.94 14.07
C ALA A 282 3.96 0.51 13.95
N TYR A 283 3.30 0.89 12.85
CA TYR A 283 2.70 2.22 12.69
C TYR A 283 1.54 2.48 13.66
N ALA A 284 0.70 1.47 13.89
CA ALA A 284 -0.40 1.59 14.87
C ALA A 284 0.12 1.71 16.30
N MET A 285 1.14 0.93 16.66
CA MET A 285 1.79 1.04 17.96
C MET A 285 2.48 2.40 18.14
N ALA A 286 3.15 2.89 17.09
CA ALA A 286 3.75 4.22 17.08
C ALA A 286 2.70 5.32 17.26
N ALA A 287 1.53 5.20 16.63
CA ALA A 287 0.43 6.14 16.80
C ALA A 287 -0.09 6.16 18.26
N ARG A 288 -0.07 5.03 18.97
CA ARG A 288 -0.41 5.00 20.42
C ARG A 288 0.68 5.61 21.28
N LEU A 289 1.96 5.46 20.92
CA LEU A 289 3.08 6.13 21.60
C LEU A 289 2.96 7.65 21.48
N THR A 290 2.69 8.17 20.27
CA THR A 290 2.58 9.60 20.05
C THR A 290 1.35 10.18 20.76
N HIS A 291 0.21 9.48 20.73
CA HIS A 291 -0.99 9.87 21.49
C HIS A 291 -0.72 9.93 23.01
N ALA A 292 -0.09 8.89 23.58
CA ALA A 292 0.20 8.88 25.02
C ALA A 292 1.13 10.03 25.43
N PHE A 293 2.11 10.36 24.57
CA PHE A 293 2.97 11.52 24.81
C PHE A 293 2.24 12.85 24.66
N GLU A 294 1.33 12.97 23.70
CA GLU A 294 0.50 14.17 23.52
C GLU A 294 -0.40 14.41 24.74
N ASP A 295 -1.07 13.36 25.22
CA ASP A 295 -2.04 13.46 26.32
C ASP A 295 -1.37 13.63 27.69
N TYR A 296 -0.22 12.96 27.92
CA TYR A 296 0.37 12.85 29.25
C TYR A 296 1.83 13.32 29.35
N GLY A 297 2.51 13.59 28.24
CA GLY A 297 3.95 13.87 28.21
C GLY A 297 4.84 12.64 28.45
N TRP A 298 4.26 11.44 28.56
CA TRP A 298 5.00 10.18 28.74
C TRP A 298 4.28 8.99 28.07
N CYS A 299 5.06 8.02 27.62
CA CYS A 299 4.57 6.87 26.83
C CYS A 299 4.13 5.68 27.70
N ALA A 300 3.43 5.91 28.81
CA ALA A 300 2.99 4.83 29.72
C ALA A 300 1.63 4.23 29.33
N ALA A 301 0.72 5.06 28.82
CA ALA A 301 -0.65 4.69 28.47
C ALA A 301 -0.76 4.18 27.02
N ILE A 302 -0.12 3.04 26.73
CA ILE A 302 0.01 2.47 25.38
C ILE A 302 -0.55 1.06 25.24
N ARG A 303 -1.29 0.59 26.25
CA ARG A 303 -1.79 -0.79 26.33
C ARG A 303 -3.15 -0.87 27.02
N GLY A 304 -3.95 -1.84 26.62
CA GLY A 304 -5.31 -2.05 27.15
C GLY A 304 -6.33 -1.14 26.47
N VAL A 305 -7.57 -1.64 26.37
CA VAL A 305 -8.66 -0.96 25.66
C VAL A 305 -8.93 0.41 26.25
N GLU A 306 -9.10 0.50 27.57
CA GLU A 306 -9.30 1.76 28.29
C GLU A 306 -7.97 2.39 28.75
N GLY A 307 -6.83 1.73 28.48
CA GLY A 307 -5.50 2.14 28.94
C GLY A 307 -4.65 2.86 27.88
N GLY A 308 -5.29 3.38 26.83
CA GLY A 308 -4.63 4.10 25.72
C GLY A 308 -4.05 3.20 24.63
N GLY A 309 -4.28 1.89 24.68
CA GLY A 309 -3.87 0.93 23.64
C GLY A 309 -4.90 0.68 22.54
N LEU A 310 -6.09 1.28 22.63
CA LEU A 310 -7.15 1.10 21.63
C LEU A 310 -6.75 1.76 20.30
N VAL A 311 -6.74 0.98 19.22
CA VAL A 311 -6.57 1.47 17.86
C VAL A 311 -7.96 1.71 17.27
N GLU A 312 -8.29 2.98 17.04
CA GLU A 312 -9.60 3.42 16.56
C GLU A 312 -9.61 3.58 15.03
N ASP A 313 -10.81 3.73 14.47
CA ASP A 313 -11.05 4.06 13.05
C ASP A 313 -10.38 3.10 12.04
N LEU A 314 -10.30 1.82 12.39
CA LEU A 314 -9.84 0.80 11.45
C LEU A 314 -10.87 0.63 10.30
N PRO A 315 -10.41 0.55 9.04
CA PRO A 315 -11.27 0.20 7.91
C PRO A 315 -11.98 -1.14 8.15
N THR A 316 -13.30 -1.17 7.93
CA THR A 316 -14.12 -2.39 8.00
C THR A 316 -14.78 -2.68 6.65
N HIS A 317 -14.50 -3.85 6.08
CA HIS A 317 -15.10 -4.33 4.85
C HIS A 317 -16.15 -5.39 5.20
N THR A 318 -17.42 -5.14 4.84
CA THR A 318 -18.57 -6.01 5.14
C THR A 318 -19.03 -6.79 3.93
#